data_AF-A0A954Y8C3-F1
#
_entry.id   AF-A0A954Y8C3-F1
#
_cell.length_a   1.000
_cell.length_b   1.000
_cell.length_c   1.000
_cell.angle_alpha   90.00
_cell.angle_beta   90.00
_cell.angle_gamma   90.00
#
_symmetry.space_group_name_H-M   'P 1'
#
loop_
_entity.id
_entity.type
_entity.pdbx_description
1 polymer ?
#
loop_
_entity_poly.entity_id
_entity_poly.type
_entity_poly.pdbx_seq_one_letter_code
_entity_poly.pdbx_strand_id
1 'polypeptide(L)'
;MPSYSGRRRTIPTTHQSVADQPLSHTSRLLLAVIVALLFFENAAYGAVEAWSELTALAICAVISLLLAARLVVDRQARLPATVLWAPLTLFMLLVLWQATPLPWGVLDVVAPATAHHKAALLDVQSLPSAAISYYPPETWRMLRLMLVGAAL
;
A
#
# COMPACT_ATOMS: atom_id res chain seq x y z
N MET A 1 52.92 -0.11 40.69
CA MET A 1 52.59 -0.74 39.39
C MET A 1 51.23 -1.44 39.52
N PRO A 2 50.14 -0.90 38.97
CA PRO A 2 48.84 -1.56 39.03
C PRO A 2 48.67 -2.55 37.86
N SER A 3 48.32 -3.79 38.21
CA SER A 3 48.05 -4.88 37.28
C SER A 3 46.68 -4.70 36.62
N TYR A 4 46.67 -4.49 35.30
CA TYR A 4 45.45 -4.45 34.49
C TYR A 4 44.98 -5.89 34.19
N SER A 5 44.07 -6.40 35.02
CA SER A 5 43.38 -7.66 34.74
C SER A 5 42.35 -7.45 33.61
N GLY A 6 42.71 -7.87 32.40
CA GLY A 6 41.83 -7.83 31.22
C GLY A 6 40.63 -8.76 31.37
N ARG A 7 39.48 -8.19 31.71
CA ARG A 7 38.18 -8.89 31.76
C ARG A 7 37.68 -9.07 30.32
N ARG A 8 37.97 -10.23 29.71
CA ARG A 8 37.39 -10.63 28.41
C ARG A 8 35.86 -10.72 28.56
N ARG A 9 35.14 -9.74 28.02
CA ARG A 9 33.71 -9.85 27.74
C ARG A 9 33.54 -10.92 26.66
N THR A 10 33.14 -12.11 27.05
CA THR A 10 32.53 -13.07 26.13
C THR A 10 31.20 -12.47 25.68
N ILE A 11 31.14 -11.97 24.45
CA ILE A 11 29.90 -11.54 23.82
C ILE A 11 29.09 -12.82 23.57
N PRO A 12 27.91 -13.01 24.19
CA PRO A 12 27.06 -14.14 23.88
C PRO A 12 26.55 -13.97 22.45
N THR A 13 27.12 -14.72 21.50
CA THR A 13 26.63 -14.84 20.14
C THR A 13 25.41 -15.74 20.11
N THR A 14 24.31 -15.28 20.71
CA THR A 14 23.00 -15.92 20.55
C THR A 14 22.41 -15.42 19.23
N HIS A 15 23.00 -15.84 18.11
CA HIS A 15 22.30 -15.85 16.82
C HIS A 15 21.29 -17.00 16.85
N GLN A 16 20.26 -16.88 17.70
CA GLN A 16 19.08 -17.71 17.57
C GLN A 16 18.42 -17.31 16.25
N SER A 17 18.62 -18.16 15.24
CA SER A 17 18.03 -18.04 13.93
C SER A 17 16.51 -17.98 14.08
N VAL A 18 15.92 -16.81 13.85
CA VAL A 18 14.46 -16.60 13.82
C VAL A 18 13.80 -17.54 12.78
N ALA A 19 14.57 -18.12 11.86
CA ALA A 19 14.11 -19.06 10.85
C ALA A 19 13.61 -20.40 11.40
N ASP A 20 13.96 -20.80 12.64
CA ASP A 20 13.61 -22.12 13.18
C ASP A 20 12.31 -22.13 14.02
N GLN A 21 11.64 -21.00 14.19
CA GLN A 21 10.34 -21.00 14.88
C GLN A 21 9.26 -21.60 13.96
N PRO A 22 8.56 -22.67 14.38
CA PRO A 22 7.52 -23.28 13.57
C PRO A 22 6.42 -22.25 13.32
N LEU A 23 6.21 -21.89 12.05
CA LEU A 23 5.14 -21.00 11.61
C LEU A 23 3.80 -21.53 12.16
N SER A 24 3.12 -20.71 12.96
CA SER A 24 1.78 -21.02 13.45
C SER A 24 0.85 -21.31 12.27
N HIS A 25 -0.17 -22.15 12.47
CA HIS A 25 -1.12 -22.53 11.43
C HIS A 25 -1.75 -21.30 10.75
N THR A 26 -2.03 -20.25 11.52
CA THR A 26 -2.55 -18.96 11.02
C THR A 26 -1.58 -18.27 10.07
N SER A 27 -0.27 -18.26 10.38
CA SER A 27 0.74 -17.66 9.50
C SER A 27 0.88 -18.41 8.17
N ARG A 28 0.75 -19.75 8.19
CA ARG A 28 0.76 -20.55 6.95
C ARG A 28 -0.47 -20.31 6.09
N LEU A 29 -1.64 -20.21 6.72
CA LEU A 29 -2.89 -19.92 6.02
C LEU A 29 -2.84 -18.53 5.38
N LEU A 30 -2.36 -17.52 6.12
CA LEU A 30 -2.17 -16.17 5.60
C LEU A 30 -1.19 -16.13 4.43
N LEU A 31 -0.06 -16.84 4.53
CA LEU A 31 0.90 -16.97 3.43
C LEU A 31 0.27 -17.61 2.18
N ALA A 32 -0.50 -18.70 2.36
CA ALA A 32 -1.17 -19.37 1.25
C ALA A 32 -2.17 -18.44 0.54
N VAL A 33 -2.94 -17.64 1.29
CA VAL A 33 -3.88 -16.67 0.72
C VAL A 33 -3.14 -15.55 -0.02
N ILE A 34 -2.02 -15.04 0.52
CA ILE A 34 -1.19 -14.03 -0.17
C ILE A 34 -0.61 -14.59 -1.47
N VAL A 35 -0.09 -15.82 -1.46
CA VAL A 35 0.45 -16.45 -2.67
C VAL A 35 -0.65 -16.64 -3.72
N ALA A 36 -1.84 -17.07 -3.30
CA ALA A 36 -3.00 -17.18 -4.20
C ALA A 36 -3.39 -15.82 -4.79
N LEU A 37 -3.38 -14.75 -3.98
CA LEU A 37 -3.64 -13.39 -4.45
C LEU A 37 -2.60 -12.93 -5.48
N LEU A 38 -1.32 -13.09 -5.20
CA LEU A 38 -0.24 -12.68 -6.11
C LEU A 38 -0.28 -13.46 -7.44
N PHE A 39 -0.63 -14.75 -7.38
CA PHE A 39 -0.82 -15.56 -8.57
C PHE A 39 -2.05 -15.10 -9.36
N PHE A 40 -3.16 -14.79 -8.67
CA PHE A 40 -4.36 -14.27 -9.29
C PHE A 40 -4.13 -12.91 -9.96
N GLU A 41 -3.42 -11.98 -9.33
CA GLU A 41 -3.06 -10.69 -9.94
C GLU A 41 -2.23 -10.88 -11.23
N ASN A 42 -1.25 -11.78 -11.20
CA ASN A 42 -0.45 -12.11 -12.40
C ASN A 42 -1.31 -12.71 -13.52
N ALA A 43 -2.24 -13.61 -13.17
CA ALA A 43 -3.17 -14.20 -14.13
C ALA A 43 -4.23 -13.22 -14.65
N ALA A 44 -4.55 -12.18 -13.86
CA ALA A 44 -5.55 -11.16 -14.19
C ALA A 44 -5.01 -10.03 -15.08
N TYR A 45 -3.70 -9.96 -15.35
CA TYR A 45 -3.12 -9.01 -16.32
C TYR A 45 -3.69 -9.26 -17.73
N GLY A 46 -4.79 -8.58 -18.04
CA GLY A 46 -5.49 -8.65 -19.33
C GLY A 46 -7.01 -8.79 -19.21
N ALA A 47 -7.55 -9.17 -18.06
CA ALA A 47 -9.00 -9.29 -17.82
C ALA A 47 -9.51 -8.08 -17.02
N VAL A 48 -9.74 -6.97 -17.73
CA VAL A 48 -10.33 -5.72 -17.20
C VAL A 48 -11.85 -5.87 -17.07
N GLU A 49 -12.29 -6.90 -16.37
CA GLU A 49 -13.70 -7.21 -16.14
C GLU A 49 -14.05 -6.88 -14.69
N ALA A 50 -15.29 -6.43 -14.42
CA ALA A 50 -15.74 -6.08 -13.06
C ALA A 50 -15.59 -7.24 -12.05
N TRP A 51 -15.48 -8.47 -12.55
CA TRP A 51 -15.32 -9.67 -11.74
C TRP A 51 -13.93 -9.78 -11.08
N SER A 52 -12.87 -9.26 -11.70
CA SER A 52 -11.52 -9.29 -11.13
C SER A 52 -11.38 -8.28 -9.98
N GLU A 53 -12.04 -7.12 -10.06
CA GLU A 53 -12.12 -6.16 -8.94
C GLU A 53 -12.84 -6.75 -7.72
N LEU A 54 -14.01 -7.37 -7.93
CA LEU A 54 -14.80 -7.96 -6.83
C LEU A 54 -14.02 -9.11 -6.17
N THR A 55 -13.32 -9.93 -6.95
CA THR A 55 -12.49 -11.02 -6.43
C THR A 55 -11.32 -10.50 -5.62
N ALA A 56 -10.61 -9.47 -6.11
CA ALA A 56 -9.52 -8.83 -5.37
C ALA A 56 -10.01 -8.23 -4.05
N LEU A 57 -11.14 -7.52 -4.07
CA LEU A 57 -11.79 -6.98 -2.87
C LEU A 57 -12.19 -8.08 -1.88
N ALA A 58 -12.75 -9.19 -2.35
CA ALA A 58 -13.15 -10.31 -1.51
C ALA A 58 -11.93 -10.97 -0.85
N ILE A 59 -10.84 -11.20 -1.59
CA ILE A 59 -9.60 -11.77 -1.03
C ILE A 59 -8.99 -10.79 -0.01
N CYS A 60 -8.96 -9.50 -0.32
CA CYS A 60 -8.49 -8.50 0.63
C CYS A 60 -9.36 -8.46 1.90
N ALA A 61 -10.69 -8.57 1.78
CA ALA A 61 -11.56 -8.65 2.95
C ALA A 61 -11.23 -9.89 3.83
N VAL A 62 -10.96 -11.04 3.21
CA VAL A 62 -10.57 -12.27 3.92
C VAL A 62 -9.24 -12.09 4.64
N ILE A 63 -8.21 -11.56 3.97
CA ILE A 63 -6.90 -11.35 4.62
C ILE A 63 -7.04 -10.33 5.77
N SER A 64 -7.82 -9.27 5.60
CA SER A 64 -8.08 -8.25 6.64
C SER A 64 -8.74 -8.88 7.87
N LEU A 65 -9.75 -9.73 7.67
CA LEU A 65 -10.44 -10.44 8.74
C LEU A 65 -9.51 -11.41 9.48
N LEU A 66 -8.63 -12.11 8.74
CA LEU A 66 -7.64 -13.02 9.34
C LEU A 66 -6.58 -12.26 10.15
N LEU A 67 -6.12 -11.09 9.67
CA LEU A 67 -5.22 -10.21 10.42
C LEU A 67 -5.90 -9.65 11.67
N ALA A 68 -7.13 -9.14 11.55
CA ALA A 68 -7.89 -8.64 12.69
C ALA A 68 -8.12 -9.74 13.74
N ALA A 69 -8.53 -10.93 13.31
CA ALA A 69 -8.68 -12.10 14.18
C ALA A 69 -7.35 -12.45 14.87
N ARG A 70 -6.23 -12.42 14.13
CA ARG A 70 -4.90 -12.64 14.70
C ARG A 70 -4.53 -11.58 15.73
N LEU A 71 -4.81 -10.29 15.49
CA LEU A 71 -4.51 -9.21 16.43
C LEU A 71 -5.33 -9.33 17.73
N VAL A 72 -6.55 -9.84 17.64
CA VAL A 72 -7.43 -10.11 18.79
C VAL A 72 -6.95 -11.32 19.60
N VAL A 73 -6.55 -12.40 18.92
CA VAL A 73 -6.08 -13.65 19.55
C VAL A 73 -4.65 -13.49 20.11
N ASP A 74 -3.78 -12.82 19.38
CA ASP A 74 -2.36 -12.64 19.69
C ASP A 74 -2.08 -11.16 20.01
N ARG A 75 -2.34 -10.77 21.26
CA ARG A 75 -2.10 -9.41 21.76
C ARG A 75 -0.64 -8.98 21.75
N GLN A 76 0.30 -9.89 21.50
CA GLN A 76 1.72 -9.57 21.40
C GLN A 76 2.16 -9.26 19.97
N ALA A 77 1.29 -9.47 18.97
CA ALA A 77 1.55 -9.11 17.59
C ALA A 77 1.72 -7.58 17.46
N ARG A 78 2.97 -7.13 17.34
CA ARG A 78 3.28 -5.74 17.01
C ARG A 78 3.38 -5.61 15.50
N LEU A 79 2.75 -4.57 14.94
CA LEU A 79 2.97 -4.19 13.55
C LEU A 79 4.45 -3.85 13.37
N PRO A 80 5.18 -4.51 12.46
CA PRO A 80 6.55 -4.12 12.17
C PRO A 80 6.54 -2.71 11.59
N ALA A 81 7.33 -1.82 12.20
CA ALA A 81 7.60 -0.49 11.66
C ALA A 81 8.56 -0.65 10.48
N THR A 82 8.00 -1.02 9.32
CA THR A 82 8.77 -1.28 8.11
C THR A 82 8.98 0.00 7.32
N VAL A 83 10.13 0.17 6.66
CA VAL A 83 10.39 1.29 5.72
C VAL A 83 9.35 1.34 4.59
N LEU A 84 8.62 0.24 4.37
CA LEU A 84 7.51 0.12 3.42
C LEU A 84 6.40 1.18 3.59
N TRP A 85 6.22 1.73 4.80
CA TRP A 85 5.24 2.78 5.05
C TRP A 85 5.56 4.08 4.31
N ALA A 86 6.84 4.38 4.06
CA ALA A 86 7.25 5.60 3.39
C ALA A 86 6.81 5.66 1.91
N PRO A 87 7.16 4.69 1.04
CA PRO A 87 6.71 4.69 -0.35
C PRO A 87 5.18 4.56 -0.45
N LEU A 88 4.54 3.81 0.45
CA LEU A 88 3.09 3.68 0.48
C LEU A 88 2.41 5.02 0.79
N THR A 89 2.87 5.73 1.81
CA THR A 89 2.34 7.05 2.18
C THR A 89 2.56 8.06 1.07
N LEU A 90 3.75 8.09 0.47
CA LEU A 90 4.05 8.98 -0.65
C LEU A 90 3.12 8.71 -1.84
N PHE A 91 2.89 7.44 -2.16
CA PHE A 91 1.97 7.03 -3.20
C PHE A 91 0.54 7.50 -2.90
N MET A 92 0.05 7.32 -1.65
CA MET A 92 -1.28 7.79 -1.25
C MET A 92 -1.43 9.31 -1.42
N LEU A 93 -0.44 10.08 -0.99
CA LEU A 93 -0.42 11.54 -1.13
C LEU A 93 -0.47 11.95 -2.61
N LEU A 94 0.26 11.23 -3.46
CA LEU A 94 0.28 11.48 -4.89
C LEU A 94 -1.08 11.19 -5.55
N VAL A 95 -1.76 10.11 -5.17
CA VAL A 95 -3.11 9.81 -5.67
C VAL A 95 -4.12 10.86 -5.21
N LEU A 96 -4.07 11.26 -3.93
CA LEU A 96 -4.91 12.34 -3.41
C LEU A 96 -4.66 13.66 -4.15
N TRP A 97 -3.39 14.01 -4.39
CA TRP A 97 -3.01 15.18 -5.16
C TRP A 97 -3.54 15.14 -6.59
N GLN A 98 -3.54 13.96 -7.23
CA GLN A 98 -4.06 13.80 -8.60
C GLN A 98 -5.59 13.83 -8.69
N ALA A 99 -6.30 13.35 -7.65
CA ALA A 99 -7.75 13.21 -7.64
C ALA A 99 -8.50 14.43 -7.09
N THR A 100 -7.83 15.27 -6.31
CA THR A 100 -8.44 16.48 -5.73
C THR A 100 -8.61 17.57 -6.79
N PRO A 101 -9.79 18.22 -6.87
CA PRO A 101 -9.98 19.35 -7.77
C PRO A 101 -9.14 20.53 -7.30
N LEU A 102 -8.21 20.98 -8.13
CA LEU A 102 -7.35 22.12 -7.86
C LEU A 102 -7.89 23.37 -8.57
N PRO A 103 -7.68 24.58 -8.02
CA PRO A 103 -7.95 25.82 -8.74
C PRO A 103 -7.14 25.88 -10.04
N TRP A 104 -7.71 26.46 -11.08
CA TRP A 104 -7.08 26.49 -12.41
C TRP A 104 -5.68 27.09 -12.42
N GLY A 105 -5.44 28.18 -11.68
CA GLY A 105 -4.11 28.79 -11.61
C GLY A 105 -3.05 27.86 -11.00
N VAL A 106 -3.43 26.99 -10.07
CA VAL A 106 -2.51 25.98 -9.51
C VAL A 106 -2.28 24.87 -10.53
N LEU A 107 -3.34 24.42 -11.19
CA LEU A 107 -3.25 23.38 -12.22
C LEU A 107 -2.38 23.84 -13.40
N ASP A 108 -2.50 25.09 -13.83
CA ASP A 108 -1.74 25.66 -14.94
C ASP A 108 -0.24 25.80 -14.61
N VAL A 109 0.10 26.13 -13.36
CA VAL A 109 1.50 26.18 -12.90
C VAL A 109 2.11 24.78 -12.78
N VAL A 110 1.35 23.81 -12.26
CA VAL A 110 1.86 22.46 -11.97
C VAL A 110 1.85 21.56 -13.20
N ALA A 111 0.81 21.66 -14.03
CA ALA A 111 0.55 20.79 -15.18
C ALA A 111 -0.04 21.57 -16.38
N PRO A 112 0.69 22.53 -16.95
CA PRO A 112 0.18 23.43 -18.01
C PRO A 112 -0.32 22.68 -19.23
N ALA A 113 0.38 21.60 -19.63
CA ALA A 113 -0.03 20.77 -20.76
C ALA A 113 -1.40 20.10 -20.53
N THR A 114 -1.68 19.66 -19.30
CA THR A 114 -2.97 19.07 -18.93
C THR A 114 -4.07 20.11 -18.89
N ALA A 115 -3.80 21.31 -18.36
CA ALA A 115 -4.74 22.42 -18.34
C ALA A 115 -5.15 22.81 -19.76
N HIS A 116 -4.18 23.07 -20.64
CA HIS A 116 -4.43 23.45 -22.04
C HIS A 116 -5.19 22.37 -22.82
N HIS A 117 -4.85 21.10 -22.63
CA HIS A 117 -5.52 20.01 -23.33
C HIS A 117 -6.96 19.81 -22.84
N LYS A 118 -7.24 19.93 -21.54
CA LYS A 118 -8.61 19.89 -21.01
C LYS A 118 -9.46 21.08 -21.48
N ALA A 119 -8.87 22.28 -21.50
CA ALA A 119 -9.49 23.49 -22.04
C ALA A 119 -9.89 23.29 -23.50
N ALA A 120 -8.98 22.74 -24.32
CA ALA A 120 -9.23 22.46 -25.73
C ALA A 120 -10.33 21.41 -25.95
N LEU A 121 -10.37 20.34 -25.14
CA LEU A 121 -11.40 19.29 -25.26
C LEU A 121 -12.81 19.77 -24.88
N LEU A 122 -12.90 20.71 -23.94
CA LEU A 122 -14.17 21.25 -23.44
C LEU A 122 -14.57 22.57 -24.11
N ASP A 123 -13.74 23.08 -25.03
CA ASP A 123 -13.91 24.37 -25.71
C ASP A 123 -14.13 25.55 -24.73
N VAL A 124 -13.39 25.56 -23.62
CA VAL A 124 -13.44 26.61 -22.59
C VAL A 124 -12.04 27.16 -22.31
N GLN A 125 -11.92 28.47 -22.06
CA GLN A 125 -10.62 29.09 -21.74
C GLN A 125 -10.13 28.80 -20.32
N SER A 126 -11.05 28.62 -19.36
CA SER A 126 -10.69 28.26 -17.98
C SER A 126 -11.86 27.57 -17.28
N LEU A 127 -11.53 26.68 -16.36
CA LEU A 127 -12.47 26.03 -15.44
C LEU A 127 -12.28 26.61 -14.03
N PRO A 128 -13.30 26.71 -13.18
CA PRO A 128 -13.11 27.18 -11.80
C PRO A 128 -12.21 26.25 -11.00
N SER A 129 -12.34 24.93 -11.23
CA SER A 129 -11.49 23.90 -10.64
C SER A 129 -11.46 22.67 -11.52
N ALA A 130 -10.29 22.03 -11.62
CA ALA A 130 -10.13 20.75 -12.28
C ALA A 130 -9.07 19.91 -11.55
N ALA A 131 -9.30 18.60 -11.44
CA ALA A 131 -8.28 17.68 -10.96
C ALA A 131 -7.21 17.48 -12.03
N ILE A 132 -6.02 17.02 -11.65
CA ILE A 132 -4.94 16.68 -12.59
C ILE A 132 -5.35 15.45 -13.41
N SER A 133 -5.97 14.45 -12.78
CA SER A 133 -6.48 13.27 -13.47
C SER A 133 -7.61 13.61 -14.46
N TYR A 134 -7.60 12.99 -15.64
CA TYR A 134 -8.70 13.09 -16.62
C TYR A 134 -9.97 12.37 -16.17
N TYR A 135 -9.83 11.37 -15.29
CA TYR A 135 -10.94 10.57 -14.77
C TYR A 135 -10.89 10.51 -13.23
N PRO A 136 -11.19 11.62 -12.53
CA PRO A 136 -11.10 11.66 -11.07
C PRO A 136 -11.94 10.58 -10.35
N PRO A 137 -13.17 10.25 -10.78
CA PRO A 137 -13.96 9.18 -10.16
C PRO A 137 -13.23 7.83 -10.17
N GLU A 138 -12.51 7.53 -11.25
CA GLU A 138 -11.75 6.29 -11.39
C GLU A 138 -10.50 6.29 -10.51
N THR A 139 -9.85 7.45 -10.39
CA THR A 139 -8.72 7.63 -9.46
C THR A 139 -9.16 7.44 -8.00
N TRP A 140 -10.35 7.92 -7.62
CA TRP A 140 -10.93 7.66 -6.28
C TRP A 140 -11.27 6.18 -6.07
N ARG A 141 -11.79 5.50 -7.10
CA ARG A 141 -12.05 4.05 -7.05
C ARG A 141 -10.76 3.27 -6.83
N MET A 142 -9.69 3.59 -7.56
CA MET A 142 -8.36 3.01 -7.38
C MET A 142 -7.79 3.30 -5.99
N LEU A 143 -7.94 4.52 -5.46
CA LEU A 143 -7.52 4.85 -4.10
C LEU A 143 -8.24 3.96 -3.07
N ARG A 144 -9.55 3.76 -3.23
CA ARG A 144 -10.34 2.88 -2.36
C ARG A 144 -9.82 1.44 -2.40
N LEU A 145 -9.51 0.92 -3.59
CA LEU A 145 -8.93 -0.42 -3.74
C LEU A 145 -7.56 -0.52 -3.07
N MET A 146 -6.71 0.49 -3.22
CA MET A 146 -5.39 0.50 -2.59
C MET A 146 -5.46 0.65 -1.06
N LEU A 147 -6.41 1.40 -0.52
CA LEU A 147 -6.66 1.45 0.93
C LEU A 147 -7.09 0.08 1.47
N VAL A 148 -7.95 -0.63 0.73
CA VAL A 148 -8.36 -1.99 1.08
C VAL A 148 -7.17 -2.94 1.06
N GLY A 149 -6.28 -2.85 0.06
CA GLY A 149 -5.05 -3.63 0.00
C GLY A 149 -4.03 -3.26 1.09
N ALA A 150 -3.88 -1.97 1.42
CA ALA A 150 -2.94 -1.48 2.43
C ALA A 150 -3.34 -1.80 3.88
N ALA A 151 -4.61 -2.16 4.11
CA ALA A 151 -5.08 -2.65 5.41
C ALA A 151 -4.62 -4.09 5.73
N LEU A 152 -3.98 -4.78 4.77
CA LEU A 152 -3.44 -6.14 4.88
C LEU A 152 -1.98 -6.17 5.32
#